data_AF-A0A921UYX9-F1
#
_entry.id   AF-A0A921UYX9-F1
#
_cell.length_a   1.000
_cell.length_b   1.000
_cell.length_c   1.000
_cell.angle_alpha   90.00
_cell.angle_beta   90.00
_cell.angle_gamma   90.00
#
_symmetry.space_group_name_H-M   'P 1'
#
loop_
_entity.id
_entity.type
_entity.pdbx_description
1 polymer ?
#
loop_
_entity_poly.entity_id
_entity_poly.type
_entity_poly.pdbx_seq_one_letter_code
_entity_poly.pdbx_strand_id
1 'polypeptide(L)'
;MFLRRRLLSTAAAAASARGPPPIRVSLTESAGRGVFATRPVSSGELLHSAQPLVSHPSHSLLHEVCYNCLRRKPGEGRASSGGYYFCSDTCSDHAKGFHDIDKDVDWSLFDYHCSSRGLKYPYMAKRLACMVISGSANADCLNILQPARLHQGTLIEMKEEFELLESTLRKAGFQEEATAYWYINVLARIRINAFRIELVASSYEDLLSSAAASVSCDSSVGNAVYMLPSFYNHDCVIQLIG
;
A
#
# COMPACT_ATOMS: atom_id res chain seq x y z
N MET A 1 -1.66 26.66 30.89
CA MET A 1 -1.69 25.19 31.12
C MET A 1 -3.15 24.76 31.18
N PHE A 2 -3.50 23.62 30.57
CA PHE A 2 -4.85 23.01 30.46
C PHE A 2 -5.76 23.42 29.30
N LEU A 3 -5.53 22.83 28.12
CA LEU A 3 -6.58 22.50 27.14
C LEU A 3 -6.11 21.37 26.20
N ARG A 4 -5.93 20.16 26.76
CA ARG A 4 -5.53 18.98 25.97
C ARG A 4 -6.21 17.69 26.44
N ARG A 5 -7.49 17.75 26.83
CA ARG A 5 -8.22 16.60 27.39
C ARG A 5 -9.59 16.28 26.77
N ARG A 6 -10.02 16.91 25.68
CA ARG A 6 -11.38 16.73 25.13
C ARG A 6 -11.53 15.90 23.84
N LEU A 7 -10.45 15.42 23.22
CA LEU A 7 -10.55 14.66 21.94
C LEU A 7 -10.46 13.13 22.09
N LEU A 8 -10.05 12.61 23.26
CA LEU A 8 -9.98 11.16 23.51
C LEU A 8 -11.33 10.54 23.90
N SER A 9 -12.33 11.36 24.23
CA SER A 9 -13.59 10.90 24.82
C SER A 9 -14.63 10.43 23.80
N THR A 10 -14.56 10.85 22.54
CA THR A 10 -15.60 10.55 21.53
C THR A 10 -15.39 9.20 20.85
N ALA A 11 -14.14 8.81 20.59
CA ALA A 11 -13.83 7.51 19.97
C ALA A 11 -14.07 6.33 20.93
N ALA A 12 -13.68 6.46 22.20
CA ALA A 12 -13.91 5.45 23.22
C ALA A 12 -15.40 5.30 23.59
N ALA A 13 -16.15 6.41 23.63
CA ALA A 13 -17.60 6.38 23.87
C ALA A 13 -18.38 5.78 22.69
N ALA A 14 -17.96 6.05 21.44
CA ALA A 14 -18.54 5.42 20.25
C ALA A 14 -18.21 3.91 20.16
N ALA A 15 -17.03 3.50 20.64
CA ALA A 15 -16.63 2.10 20.72
C ALA A 15 -17.33 1.31 21.84
N SER A 16 -17.75 1.97 22.92
CA SER A 16 -18.50 1.32 24.02
C SER A 16 -20.00 1.15 23.72
N ALA A 17 -20.54 1.88 22.75
CA ALA A 17 -21.94 1.78 22.31
C ALA A 17 -22.17 0.75 21.19
N ARG A 18 -21.09 0.37 20.49
CA ARG A 18 -21.08 -0.72 19.52
C ARG A 18 -20.51 -1.93 20.27
N GLY A 19 -21.13 -3.10 20.15
CA GLY A 19 -20.60 -4.33 20.75
C GLY A 19 -19.16 -4.65 20.33
N PRO A 20 -18.62 -5.83 20.67
CA PRO A 20 -17.27 -6.21 20.26
C PRO A 20 -17.09 -6.01 18.73
N PRO A 21 -15.89 -5.63 18.27
CA PRO A 21 -15.62 -5.43 16.84
C PRO A 21 -16.13 -6.63 16.04
N PRO A 22 -16.79 -6.43 14.88
CA PRO A 22 -17.48 -7.51 14.15
C PRO A 22 -16.54 -8.65 13.71
N ILE A 23 -15.23 -8.41 13.75
CA ILE A 23 -14.20 -9.34 13.37
C ILE A 23 -13.04 -9.34 14.39
N ARG A 24 -12.33 -10.45 14.46
CA ARG A 24 -11.08 -10.62 15.21
C ARG A 24 -10.07 -11.40 14.38
N VAL A 25 -8.77 -11.16 14.62
CA VAL A 25 -7.71 -12.00 14.06
C VAL A 25 -7.39 -13.12 15.03
N SER A 26 -7.32 -14.36 14.54
CA SER A 26 -6.93 -15.54 15.33
C SER A 26 -6.13 -16.52 14.46
N LEU A 27 -5.68 -17.63 15.04
CA LEU A 27 -5.07 -18.74 14.30
C LEU A 27 -6.14 -19.67 13.73
N THR A 28 -5.90 -20.13 12.51
CA THR A 28 -6.58 -21.24 11.85
C THR A 28 -5.79 -22.53 12.09
N GLU A 29 -6.41 -23.69 11.83
CA GLU A 29 -5.74 -24.98 12.01
C GLU A 29 -4.61 -25.24 11.00
N SER A 30 -4.68 -24.65 9.79
CA SER A 30 -3.79 -25.01 8.68
C SER A 30 -3.24 -23.84 7.85
N ALA A 31 -3.84 -22.65 7.92
CA ALA A 31 -3.48 -21.48 7.09
C ALA A 31 -2.79 -20.36 7.87
N GLY A 32 -2.43 -20.59 9.14
CA GLY A 32 -1.83 -19.56 9.99
C GLY A 32 -2.89 -18.59 10.50
N ARG A 33 -2.66 -17.27 10.41
CA ARG A 33 -3.62 -16.26 10.90
C ARG A 33 -4.81 -16.12 9.96
N GLY A 34 -5.97 -15.80 10.51
CA GLY A 34 -7.20 -15.55 9.76
C GLY A 34 -8.09 -14.54 10.46
N VAL A 35 -9.02 -13.96 9.71
CA VAL A 35 -10.08 -13.08 10.23
C VAL A 35 -11.34 -13.89 10.49
N PHE A 36 -11.90 -13.77 11.68
CA PHE A 36 -13.08 -14.48 12.14
C PHE A 36 -14.16 -13.49 12.55
N ALA A 37 -15.43 -13.80 12.26
CA ALA A 37 -16.53 -13.01 12.80
C ALA A 37 -16.63 -13.20 14.33
N THR A 38 -17.03 -12.15 15.03
CA THR A 38 -17.30 -12.22 16.50
C THR A 38 -18.79 -12.27 16.81
N ARG A 39 -19.62 -12.05 15.78
CA ARG A 39 -21.08 -12.05 15.80
C ARG A 39 -21.60 -12.30 14.39
N PRO A 40 -22.90 -12.60 14.21
CA PRO A 40 -23.52 -12.60 12.89
C PRO A 40 -23.28 -11.28 12.14
N VAL A 41 -22.98 -11.38 10.85
CA VAL A 41 -22.76 -10.26 9.92
C VAL A 41 -23.84 -10.33 8.85
N SER A 42 -24.51 -9.20 8.62
CA SER A 42 -25.54 -9.12 7.59
C SER A 42 -24.95 -8.85 6.20
N SER A 43 -25.67 -9.25 5.15
CA SER A 43 -25.30 -8.88 3.78
C SER A 43 -25.26 -7.35 3.62
N GLY A 44 -24.21 -6.84 2.97
CA GLY A 44 -23.98 -5.40 2.78
C GLY A 44 -23.44 -4.67 4.02
N GLU A 45 -23.20 -5.36 5.13
CA GLU A 45 -22.65 -4.74 6.33
C GLU A 45 -21.16 -4.38 6.17
N LEU A 46 -20.79 -3.14 6.55
CA LEU A 46 -19.39 -2.72 6.58
C LEU A 46 -18.67 -3.35 7.78
N LEU A 47 -17.78 -4.30 7.50
CA LEU A 47 -16.95 -4.95 8.51
C LEU A 47 -15.87 -4.03 9.09
N HIS A 48 -15.09 -3.41 8.21
CA HIS A 48 -14.04 -2.48 8.58
C HIS A 48 -13.63 -1.60 7.39
N SER A 49 -12.90 -0.53 7.69
CA SER A 49 -12.14 0.25 6.71
C SER A 49 -10.66 0.22 7.08
N ALA A 50 -9.77 0.35 6.10
CA ALA A 50 -8.33 0.33 6.35
C ALA A 50 -7.62 1.39 5.50
N GLN A 51 -6.60 2.01 6.08
CA GLN A 51 -5.63 2.81 5.34
C GLN A 51 -4.44 1.93 4.95
N PRO A 52 -3.83 2.16 3.78
CA PRO A 52 -2.68 1.38 3.36
C PRO A 52 -1.47 1.71 4.24
N LEU A 53 -0.67 0.69 4.56
CA LEU A 53 0.65 0.86 5.18
C LEU A 53 1.62 1.51 4.19
N VAL A 54 1.50 1.14 2.91
CA VAL A 54 2.20 1.75 1.79
C VAL A 54 1.35 1.56 0.52
N SER A 55 1.29 2.59 -0.31
CA SER A 55 0.65 2.58 -1.63
C SER A 55 1.62 3.19 -2.63
N HIS A 56 1.55 2.78 -3.89
CA HIS A 56 2.27 3.47 -4.96
C HIS A 56 1.42 3.46 -6.24
N PRO A 57 1.27 4.59 -6.95
CA PRO A 57 0.58 4.60 -8.23
C PRO A 57 1.27 3.71 -9.26
N SER A 58 0.55 3.27 -10.29
CA SER A 58 1.21 2.75 -11.48
C SER A 58 2.11 3.84 -12.07
N HIS A 59 3.31 3.48 -12.52
CA HIS A 59 4.31 4.47 -12.96
C HIS A 59 3.78 5.37 -14.11
N SER A 60 3.00 4.80 -15.03
CA SER A 60 2.35 5.54 -16.13
C SER A 60 1.24 6.51 -15.66
N LEU A 61 0.76 6.39 -14.41
CA LEU A 61 -0.38 7.13 -13.88
C LEU A 61 0.01 8.11 -12.76
N LEU A 62 1.30 8.36 -12.54
CA LEU A 62 1.81 9.27 -11.50
C LEU A 62 1.19 10.68 -11.53
N HIS A 63 0.74 11.12 -12.71
CA HIS A 63 0.10 12.43 -12.92
C HIS A 63 -1.43 12.37 -13.02
N GLU A 64 -2.00 11.16 -13.07
CA GLU A 64 -3.45 10.94 -13.23
C GLU A 64 -4.13 10.59 -11.91
N VAL A 65 -3.40 10.05 -10.94
CA VAL A 65 -3.95 9.64 -9.65
C VAL A 65 -3.19 10.25 -8.50
N CYS A 66 -3.86 10.39 -7.36
CA CYS A 66 -3.28 11.00 -6.18
C CYS A 66 -2.08 10.16 -5.73
N TYR A 67 -0.92 10.79 -5.62
CA TYR A 67 0.32 10.14 -5.23
C TYR A 67 0.19 9.46 -3.87
N ASN A 68 -0.61 10.00 -2.94
CA ASN A 68 -0.86 9.41 -1.63
C ASN A 68 -1.96 8.32 -1.64
N CYS A 69 -3.19 8.68 -2.03
CA CYS A 69 -4.36 7.80 -1.84
C CYS A 69 -4.85 7.08 -3.10
N LEU A 70 -4.18 7.26 -4.26
CA LEU A 70 -4.50 6.66 -5.55
C LEU A 70 -5.87 7.06 -6.15
N ARG A 71 -6.57 8.02 -5.56
CA ARG A 71 -7.80 8.60 -6.12
C ARG A 71 -7.51 9.28 -7.46
N ARG A 72 -8.30 9.00 -8.50
CA ARG A 72 -8.14 9.63 -9.81
C ARG A 72 -8.40 11.14 -9.76
N LYS A 73 -7.62 11.89 -10.54
CA LYS A 73 -7.81 13.31 -10.77
C LYS A 73 -9.18 13.54 -11.44
N PRO A 74 -9.98 14.50 -10.95
CA PRO A 74 -11.23 14.86 -11.62
C PRO A 74 -10.97 15.65 -12.91
N GLY A 75 -11.66 15.30 -13.99
CA GLY A 75 -11.63 15.99 -15.30
C GLY A 75 -10.75 15.34 -16.37
N GLU A 76 -11.11 15.52 -17.64
CA GLU A 76 -10.35 15.01 -18.80
C GLU A 76 -9.05 15.78 -19.03
N GLY A 77 -7.93 15.06 -19.00
CA GLY A 77 -6.85 15.22 -19.98
C GLY A 77 -6.06 16.52 -20.05
N ARG A 78 -6.21 17.49 -19.14
CA ARG A 78 -5.26 18.60 -19.07
C ARG A 78 -4.03 18.17 -18.29
N ALA A 79 -3.00 17.78 -19.05
CA ALA A 79 -1.64 17.59 -18.58
C ALA A 79 -1.21 18.83 -17.78
N SER A 80 -1.24 18.70 -16.46
CA SER A 80 -0.60 19.67 -15.59
C SER A 80 0.90 19.39 -15.66
N SER A 81 1.69 20.44 -15.87
CA SER A 81 3.14 20.37 -16.01
C SER A 81 3.80 19.67 -14.82
N GLY A 82 4.41 18.52 -15.08
CA GLY A 82 5.66 18.07 -14.47
C GLY A 82 5.72 17.79 -12.96
N GLY A 83 4.65 17.29 -12.32
CA GLY A 83 4.70 16.95 -10.89
C GLY A 83 3.65 15.94 -10.43
N TYR A 84 3.86 15.37 -9.24
CA TYR A 84 2.90 14.45 -8.60
C TYR A 84 1.59 15.16 -8.26
N TYR A 85 0.46 14.46 -8.39
CA TYR A 85 -0.87 14.98 -8.07
C TYR A 85 -1.30 14.63 -6.63
N PHE A 86 -1.93 15.58 -5.92
CA PHE A 86 -2.59 15.34 -4.63
C PHE A 86 -4.04 15.80 -4.68
N CYS A 87 -4.97 14.97 -4.19
CA CYS A 87 -6.40 15.27 -4.26
C CYS A 87 -6.90 16.20 -3.15
N SER A 88 -6.10 16.45 -2.13
CA SER A 88 -6.40 17.35 -1.02
C SER A 88 -5.13 17.75 -0.28
N ASP A 89 -5.20 18.86 0.46
CA ASP A 89 -4.11 19.31 1.35
C ASP A 89 -3.75 18.22 2.35
N THR A 90 -4.74 17.50 2.91
CA THR A 90 -4.49 16.35 3.79
C THR A 90 -3.63 15.28 3.13
N CYS A 91 -3.85 14.96 1.84
CA CYS A 91 -3.01 14.00 1.14
C CYS A 91 -1.61 14.54 0.86
N SER A 92 -1.48 15.84 0.60
CA SER A 92 -0.17 16.48 0.42
C SER A 92 0.61 16.51 1.73
N ASP A 93 -0.02 16.88 2.84
CA ASP A 93 0.58 16.95 4.18
C ASP A 93 1.00 15.57 4.67
N HIS A 94 0.16 14.55 4.51
CA HIS A 94 0.51 13.16 4.84
C HIS A 94 1.69 12.64 4.01
N ALA A 95 1.80 13.09 2.75
CA ALA A 95 2.86 12.63 1.88
C ALA A 95 4.16 13.40 2.03
N LYS A 96 4.11 14.62 2.57
CA LYS A 96 5.20 15.60 2.56
C LYS A 96 6.56 15.00 2.90
N GLY A 97 6.67 14.32 4.05
CA GLY A 97 7.94 13.77 4.52
C GLY A 97 8.61 12.83 3.51
N PHE A 98 7.89 11.82 3.02
CA PHE A 98 8.46 10.84 2.09
C PHE A 98 8.49 11.33 0.65
N HIS A 99 7.58 12.24 0.27
CA HIS A 99 7.54 12.84 -1.06
C HIS A 99 8.71 13.80 -1.28
N ASP A 100 9.07 14.61 -0.27
CA ASP A 100 10.19 15.55 -0.37
C ASP A 100 11.50 14.77 -0.58
N ILE A 101 11.70 13.66 0.14
CA ILE A 101 12.84 12.75 -0.10
C ILE A 101 12.78 12.14 -1.51
N ASP A 102 11.62 11.61 -1.93
CA ASP A 102 11.49 11.00 -3.26
C ASP A 102 11.80 11.99 -4.39
N LYS A 103 11.48 13.29 -4.20
CA LYS A 103 11.75 14.35 -5.17
C LYS A 103 13.20 14.80 -5.21
N ASP A 104 13.88 14.82 -4.06
CA ASP A 104 15.25 15.35 -3.94
C ASP A 104 16.32 14.32 -4.36
N VAL A 105 15.92 13.08 -4.60
CA VAL A 105 16.80 11.97 -4.97
C VAL A 105 16.68 11.66 -6.47
N ASP A 106 17.82 11.46 -7.15
CA ASP A 106 17.85 11.03 -8.56
C ASP A 106 17.60 9.52 -8.70
N TRP A 107 16.34 9.16 -8.96
CA TRP A 107 15.92 7.77 -9.15
C TRP A 107 16.09 7.23 -10.57
N SER A 108 16.69 7.98 -11.50
CA SER A 108 16.68 7.65 -12.94
C SER A 108 17.14 6.22 -13.26
N LEU A 109 18.21 5.73 -12.62
CA LEU A 109 18.71 4.37 -12.82
C LEU A 109 17.78 3.30 -12.25
N PHE A 110 17.19 3.56 -11.08
CA PHE A 110 16.24 2.66 -10.44
C PHE A 110 14.93 2.59 -11.22
N ASP A 111 14.43 3.74 -11.67
CA ASP A 111 13.21 3.86 -12.47
C ASP A 111 13.40 3.21 -13.84
N TYR A 112 14.55 3.38 -14.50
CA TYR A 112 14.88 2.68 -15.74
C TYR A 112 14.91 1.15 -15.56
N HIS A 113 15.57 0.67 -14.49
CA HIS A 113 15.60 -0.76 -14.18
C HIS A 113 14.19 -1.34 -13.98
N CYS A 114 13.35 -0.65 -13.20
CA CYS A 114 12.01 -1.12 -12.89
C CYS A 114 11.08 -1.04 -14.10
N SER A 115 11.08 0.08 -14.83
CA SER A 115 10.20 0.28 -15.98
C SER A 115 10.53 -0.66 -17.14
N SER A 116 11.81 -0.84 -17.48
CA SER A 116 12.25 -1.74 -18.57
C SER A 116 11.90 -3.21 -18.33
N ARG A 117 11.73 -3.61 -17.06
CA ARG A 117 11.38 -4.98 -16.63
C ARG A 117 9.93 -5.12 -16.16
N GLY A 118 9.13 -4.05 -16.22
CA GLY A 118 7.74 -4.07 -15.74
C GLY A 118 7.58 -4.34 -14.23
N LEU A 119 8.59 -3.99 -13.43
CA LEU A 119 8.60 -4.25 -11.99
C LEU A 119 7.80 -3.17 -11.25
N LYS A 120 6.75 -3.60 -10.55
CA LYS A 120 5.84 -2.69 -9.82
C LYS A 120 6.11 -2.58 -8.32
N TYR A 121 6.53 -3.68 -7.68
CA TYR A 121 6.75 -3.73 -6.23
C TYR A 121 8.01 -3.02 -5.74
N PRO A 122 9.11 -2.94 -6.52
CA PRO A 122 10.27 -2.12 -6.13
C PRO A 122 9.91 -0.67 -5.88
N TYR A 123 8.96 -0.08 -6.62
CA TYR A 123 8.47 1.28 -6.35
C TYR A 123 7.79 1.42 -4.98
N MET A 124 7.08 0.40 -4.51
CA MET A 124 6.50 0.40 -3.16
C MET A 124 7.58 0.27 -2.09
N ALA A 125 8.61 -0.54 -2.33
CA ALA A 125 9.77 -0.65 -1.42
C ALA A 125 10.57 0.65 -1.37
N LYS A 126 10.80 1.28 -2.53
CA LYS A 126 11.38 2.63 -2.67
C LYS A 126 10.62 3.65 -1.82
N ARG A 127 9.30 3.73 -2.00
CA ARG A 127 8.46 4.64 -1.19
C ARG A 127 8.56 4.32 0.30
N LEU A 128 8.52 3.05 0.68
CA LEU A 128 8.63 2.66 2.08
C LEU A 128 9.99 3.08 2.67
N ALA A 129 11.09 3.00 1.90
CA ALA A 129 12.38 3.53 2.32
C ALA A 129 12.29 5.05 2.58
N CYS A 130 11.70 5.84 1.67
CA CYS A 130 11.47 7.27 1.89
C CYS A 130 10.57 7.54 3.11
N MET A 131 9.57 6.69 3.37
CA MET A 131 8.73 6.79 4.57
C MET A 131 9.51 6.51 5.85
N VAL A 132 10.43 5.55 5.84
CA VAL A 132 11.30 5.24 6.99
C VAL A 132 12.30 6.37 7.24
N ILE A 133 12.98 6.86 6.20
CA ILE A 133 13.96 7.95 6.29
C ILE A 133 13.29 9.24 6.83
N SER A 134 12.08 9.55 6.37
CA SER A 134 11.32 10.72 6.86
C SER A 134 10.70 10.53 8.24
N GLY A 135 10.78 9.34 8.84
CA GLY A 135 10.11 9.00 10.10
C GLY A 135 8.59 8.87 10.00
N SER A 136 8.03 8.80 8.78
CA SER A 136 6.60 8.61 8.53
C SER A 136 6.13 7.17 8.77
N ALA A 137 7.05 6.20 8.77
CA ALA A 137 6.77 4.80 9.09
C ALA A 137 7.95 4.13 9.79
N ASN A 138 7.67 3.08 10.57
CA ASN A 138 8.72 2.22 11.11
C ASN A 138 9.19 1.21 10.06
N ALA A 139 10.47 0.85 10.10
CA ALA A 139 11.08 -0.13 9.19
C ALA A 139 10.46 -1.53 9.29
N ASP A 140 9.82 -1.85 10.42
CA ASP A 140 9.19 -3.13 10.73
C ASP A 140 7.68 -3.16 10.49
N CYS A 141 7.09 -2.12 9.89
CA CYS A 141 5.63 -1.97 9.76
C CYS A 141 4.96 -3.13 8.99
N LEU A 142 5.70 -3.84 8.15
CA LEU A 142 5.24 -5.01 7.41
C LEU A 142 5.56 -6.34 8.11
N ASN A 143 6.35 -6.38 9.19
CA ASN A 143 6.87 -7.63 9.77
C ASN A 143 5.78 -8.62 10.19
N ILE A 144 4.62 -8.09 10.57
CA ILE A 144 3.46 -8.90 10.91
C ILE A 144 2.89 -9.66 9.70
N LEU A 145 3.12 -9.21 8.47
CA LEU A 145 2.58 -9.85 7.26
C LEU A 145 3.37 -11.08 6.85
N GLN A 146 2.69 -12.02 6.20
CA GLN A 146 3.30 -13.24 5.71
C GLN A 146 4.30 -12.92 4.59
N PRO A 147 5.55 -13.40 4.65
CA PRO A 147 6.49 -13.27 3.54
C PRO A 147 6.27 -14.37 2.49
N ALA A 148 6.51 -14.03 1.22
CA ALA A 148 6.60 -15.00 0.13
C ALA A 148 7.79 -15.96 0.35
N ARG A 149 7.64 -17.21 -0.11
CA ARG A 149 8.77 -18.11 -0.28
C ARG A 149 9.54 -17.67 -1.53
N LEU A 150 10.77 -17.20 -1.34
CA LEU A 150 11.61 -16.73 -2.43
C LEU A 150 12.49 -17.87 -2.95
N HIS A 151 12.58 -17.99 -4.28
CA HIS A 151 13.55 -18.86 -4.92
C HIS A 151 14.83 -18.10 -5.23
N GLN A 152 15.90 -18.82 -5.53
CA GLN A 152 17.23 -18.23 -5.70
C GLN A 152 17.29 -17.15 -6.78
N GLY A 153 16.58 -17.34 -7.90
CA GLY A 153 16.48 -16.35 -8.98
C GLY A 153 15.94 -15.01 -8.48
N THR A 154 14.77 -15.00 -7.83
CA THR A 154 14.21 -13.78 -7.22
C THR A 154 15.13 -13.14 -6.19
N LEU A 155 15.88 -13.93 -5.41
CA LEU A 155 16.83 -13.36 -4.44
C LEU A 155 17.99 -12.61 -5.13
N ILE A 156 18.43 -13.05 -6.30
CA ILE A 156 19.46 -12.37 -7.08
C ILE A 156 18.90 -11.05 -7.63
N GLU A 157 17.72 -11.09 -8.25
CA GLU A 157 17.03 -9.90 -8.77
C GLU A 157 16.83 -8.84 -7.67
N MET A 158 16.34 -9.24 -6.49
CA MET A 158 16.13 -8.32 -5.37
C MET A 158 17.43 -7.71 -4.83
N LYS A 159 18.57 -8.40 -4.96
CA LYS A 159 19.88 -7.84 -4.57
C LYS A 159 20.36 -6.80 -5.57
N GLU A 160 20.20 -7.05 -6.87
CA GLU A 160 20.49 -6.07 -7.91
C GLU A 160 19.65 -4.79 -7.72
N GLU A 161 18.35 -4.97 -7.46
CA GLU A 161 17.45 -3.85 -7.14
C GLU A 161 17.88 -3.08 -5.88
N PHE A 162 18.31 -3.80 -4.83
CA PHE A 162 18.79 -3.18 -3.60
C PHE A 162 20.07 -2.37 -3.83
N GLU A 163 21.03 -2.87 -4.62
CA GLU A 163 22.26 -2.12 -4.94
C GLU A 163 21.95 -0.78 -5.63
N LEU A 164 20.95 -0.77 -6.52
CA LEU A 164 20.46 0.46 -7.14
C LEU A 164 19.83 1.39 -6.10
N LEU A 165 18.94 0.88 -5.25
CA LEU A 165 18.29 1.69 -4.20
C LEU A 165 19.32 2.28 -3.22
N GLU A 166 20.22 1.45 -2.70
CA GLU A 166 21.25 1.84 -1.72
C GLU A 166 22.21 2.86 -2.32
N SER A 167 22.71 2.62 -3.54
CA SER A 167 23.65 3.54 -4.19
C SER A 167 23.01 4.91 -4.46
N THR A 168 21.72 4.94 -4.80
CA THR A 168 20.95 6.17 -5.03
C THR A 168 20.73 6.95 -3.74
N LEU A 169 20.29 6.28 -2.66
CA LEU A 169 20.12 6.91 -1.35
C LEU A 169 21.44 7.45 -0.79
N ARG A 170 22.52 6.65 -0.90
CA ARG A 170 23.86 7.04 -0.44
C ARG A 170 24.39 8.28 -1.16
N LYS A 171 24.17 8.39 -2.47
CA LYS A 171 24.55 9.60 -3.25
C LYS A 171 23.79 10.84 -2.80
N ALA A 172 22.55 10.68 -2.33
CA ALA A 172 21.75 11.77 -1.78
C ALA A 172 22.06 12.10 -0.30
N GLY A 173 23.00 11.38 0.33
CA GLY A 173 23.44 11.66 1.70
C GLY A 173 22.67 10.91 2.79
N PHE A 174 21.78 9.98 2.41
CA PHE A 174 21.12 9.06 3.34
C PHE A 174 22.05 7.85 3.59
N GLN A 175 22.41 7.59 4.85
CA GLN A 175 23.31 6.51 5.24
C GLN A 175 22.62 5.55 6.23
N GLU A 176 22.73 4.24 5.97
CA GLU A 176 22.31 3.14 6.85
C GLU A 176 20.79 2.90 7.02
N GLU A 177 19.92 3.52 6.22
CA GLU A 177 18.47 3.43 6.45
C GLU A 177 17.83 2.15 5.88
N ALA A 178 18.50 1.48 4.94
CA ALA A 178 18.04 0.23 4.33
C ALA A 178 19.19 -0.78 4.17
N THR A 179 18.95 -2.02 4.57
CA THR A 179 19.87 -3.15 4.34
C THR A 179 19.32 -4.08 3.26
N ALA A 180 20.18 -4.88 2.63
CA ALA A 180 19.74 -5.91 1.67
C ALA A 180 18.72 -6.87 2.30
N TYR A 181 18.95 -7.24 3.57
CA TYR A 181 18.02 -8.08 4.33
C TYR A 181 16.65 -7.40 4.50
N TRP A 182 16.63 -6.11 4.85
CA TRP A 182 15.40 -5.34 4.98
C TRP A 182 14.64 -5.28 3.64
N TYR A 183 15.33 -4.93 2.55
CA TYR A 183 14.72 -4.78 1.23
C TYR A 183 14.09 -6.09 0.74
N ILE A 184 14.82 -7.20 0.84
CA ILE A 184 14.32 -8.54 0.48
C ILE A 184 13.10 -8.91 1.35
N ASN A 185 13.14 -8.64 2.66
CA ASN A 185 12.02 -8.94 3.56
C ASN A 185 10.76 -8.11 3.27
N VAL A 186 10.94 -6.85 2.91
CA VAL A 186 9.86 -5.94 2.50
C VAL A 186 9.23 -6.47 1.22
N LEU A 187 10.01 -6.73 0.18
CA LEU A 187 9.48 -7.21 -1.09
C LEU A 187 8.84 -8.60 -0.97
N ALA A 188 9.41 -9.51 -0.18
CA ALA A 188 8.79 -10.81 0.08
C ALA A 188 7.36 -10.65 0.60
N ARG A 189 7.12 -9.67 1.48
CA ARG A 189 5.79 -9.40 2.04
C ARG A 189 4.89 -8.66 1.06
N ILE A 190 5.40 -7.62 0.39
CA ILE A 190 4.61 -6.90 -0.62
C ILE A 190 4.10 -7.87 -1.69
N ARG A 191 4.92 -8.82 -2.16
CA ARG A 191 4.56 -9.74 -3.26
C ARG A 191 3.30 -10.56 -3.04
N ILE A 192 2.98 -10.94 -1.81
CA ILE A 192 1.79 -11.76 -1.50
C ILE A 192 0.71 -11.02 -0.71
N ASN A 193 0.99 -9.79 -0.25
CA ASN A 193 0.04 -8.99 0.54
C ASN A 193 -0.42 -7.72 -0.19
N ALA A 194 0.12 -7.41 -1.38
CA ALA A 194 -0.26 -6.23 -2.15
C ALA A 194 -1.61 -6.45 -2.84
N PHE A 195 -2.48 -5.46 -2.69
CA PHE A 195 -3.73 -5.32 -3.39
C PHE A 195 -3.51 -4.43 -4.60
N ARG A 196 -3.96 -4.92 -5.75
CA ARG A 196 -4.14 -4.10 -6.95
C ARG A 196 -5.31 -3.15 -6.69
N ILE A 197 -5.09 -1.85 -6.92
CA ILE A 197 -6.12 -0.84 -6.74
C ILE A 197 -6.71 -0.51 -8.10
N GLU A 198 -8.02 -0.68 -8.20
CA GLU A 198 -8.81 -0.44 -9.40
C GLU A 198 -9.82 0.66 -9.12
N LEU A 199 -10.23 1.37 -10.16
CA LEU A 199 -11.28 2.37 -10.04
C LEU A 199 -12.63 1.72 -10.34
N VAL A 200 -13.63 2.08 -9.54
CA VAL A 200 -15.00 1.70 -9.82
C VAL A 200 -15.51 2.59 -10.94
N ALA A 201 -15.74 1.95 -12.07
CA ALA A 201 -16.75 2.28 -13.07
C ALA A 201 -17.88 3.21 -12.59
N SER A 202 -18.08 4.33 -13.30
CA SER A 202 -19.18 5.27 -13.05
C SER A 202 -20.56 4.74 -13.44
N SER A 203 -20.63 3.69 -14.26
CA SER A 203 -21.85 3.07 -14.78
C SER A 203 -21.78 1.54 -14.79
N TYR A 204 -22.91 0.89 -15.08
CA TYR A 204 -22.98 -0.57 -15.17
C TYR A 204 -22.18 -1.15 -16.35
N GLU A 205 -22.20 -0.48 -17.50
CA GLU A 205 -21.36 -0.86 -18.65
C GLU A 205 -19.88 -0.66 -18.34
N ASP A 206 -19.56 0.39 -17.57
CA ASP A 206 -18.21 0.60 -17.08
C ASP A 206 -17.79 -0.52 -16.12
N LEU A 207 -18.71 -1.14 -15.34
CA LEU A 207 -18.39 -2.22 -14.40
C LEU A 207 -18.00 -3.50 -15.12
N LEU A 208 -18.72 -3.88 -16.18
CA LEU A 208 -18.36 -5.02 -17.03
C LEU A 208 -17.05 -4.78 -17.76
N SER A 209 -16.86 -3.56 -18.29
CA SER A 209 -15.60 -3.14 -18.91
C SER A 209 -14.44 -3.13 -17.90
N SER A 210 -14.70 -2.69 -16.68
CA SER A 210 -13.73 -2.70 -15.58
C SER A 210 -13.38 -4.12 -15.19
N ALA A 211 -14.36 -5.03 -15.04
CA ALA A 211 -14.12 -6.42 -14.75
C ALA A 211 -13.31 -7.12 -15.86
N ALA A 212 -13.61 -6.83 -17.13
CA ALA A 212 -12.82 -7.30 -18.26
C ALA A 212 -11.37 -6.76 -18.21
N ALA A 213 -11.20 -5.48 -17.85
CA ALA A 213 -9.89 -4.86 -17.68
C ALA A 213 -9.14 -5.31 -16.40
N SER A 214 -9.86 -5.75 -15.38
CA SER A 214 -9.32 -6.41 -14.19
C SER A 214 -8.67 -7.73 -14.59
N VAL A 215 -9.34 -8.49 -15.46
CA VAL A 215 -8.81 -9.74 -16.05
C VAL A 215 -7.65 -9.45 -17.01
N SER A 216 -7.74 -8.42 -17.85
CA SER A 216 -6.68 -8.07 -18.83
C SER A 216 -5.47 -7.34 -18.24
N CYS A 217 -5.51 -6.99 -16.94
CA CYS A 217 -4.45 -6.24 -16.24
C CYS A 217 -4.27 -4.75 -16.65
N ASP A 218 -5.20 -4.17 -17.43
CA ASP A 218 -5.04 -2.82 -18.00
C ASP A 218 -5.61 -1.67 -17.15
N SER A 219 -6.37 -1.94 -16.09
CA SER A 219 -7.12 -0.90 -15.34
C SER A 219 -6.52 -0.48 -13.99
N SER A 220 -5.36 -1.02 -13.58
CA SER A 220 -4.79 -0.76 -12.25
C SER A 220 -4.27 0.67 -12.11
N VAL A 221 -4.78 1.42 -11.14
CA VAL A 221 -4.23 2.74 -10.77
C VAL A 221 -2.98 2.67 -9.91
N GLY A 222 -2.74 1.52 -9.26
CA GLY A 222 -1.57 1.30 -8.44
C GLY A 222 -1.70 0.06 -7.57
N ASN A 223 -0.80 -0.06 -6.60
CA ASN A 223 -0.79 -1.18 -5.66
C ASN A 223 -0.68 -0.62 -4.24
N ALA A 224 -1.27 -1.33 -3.28
CA ALA A 224 -1.22 -0.94 -1.87
C ALA A 224 -1.20 -2.17 -0.95
N VAL A 225 -0.54 -2.06 0.19
CA VAL A 225 -0.54 -3.09 1.24
C VAL A 225 -1.35 -2.58 2.42
N TYR A 226 -2.25 -3.40 2.94
CA TYR A 226 -3.08 -3.07 4.09
C TYR A 226 -2.92 -4.12 5.17
N MET A 227 -2.75 -3.71 6.43
CA MET A 227 -2.50 -4.68 7.50
C MET A 227 -3.64 -5.69 7.69
N LEU A 228 -4.86 -5.21 7.93
CA LEU A 228 -5.99 -6.08 8.27
C LEU A 228 -6.56 -6.85 7.07
N PRO A 229 -6.76 -6.25 5.88
CA PRO A 229 -7.12 -6.98 4.66
C PRO A 229 -6.17 -8.14 4.34
N SER A 230 -4.87 -8.00 4.61
CA SER A 230 -3.89 -9.07 4.37
C SER A 230 -4.01 -10.28 5.31
N PHE A 231 -4.90 -10.26 6.32
CA PHE A 231 -5.21 -11.43 7.16
C PHE A 231 -6.44 -12.21 6.69
N TYR A 232 -7.15 -11.75 5.66
CA TYR A 232 -8.22 -12.55 5.07
C TYR A 232 -7.61 -13.68 4.25
N ASN A 233 -7.91 -14.91 4.64
CA ASN A 233 -7.48 -16.09 3.91
C ASN A 233 -8.31 -16.26 2.64
N HIS A 234 -7.70 -16.85 1.62
CA HIS A 234 -8.38 -17.18 0.38
C HIS A 234 -9.33 -18.37 0.59
N ASP A 235 -10.56 -18.21 0.10
CA ASP A 235 -11.51 -19.28 -0.12
C ASP A 235 -12.14 -19.04 -1.51
N CYS A 236 -12.35 -20.11 -2.29
CA CYS A 236 -13.04 -20.03 -3.58
C CYS A 236 -14.49 -19.57 -3.42
N VAL A 237 -15.08 -19.78 -2.24
CA VAL A 237 -16.38 -19.26 -1.84
C VAL A 237 -16.17 -18.32 -0.67
N ILE A 238 -16.22 -17.00 -0.92
CA ILE A 238 -15.99 -16.00 0.11
C ILE A 238 -17.12 -16.06 1.16
N GLN A 239 -16.84 -16.67 2.30
CA GLN A 239 -17.69 -16.69 3.48
C GLN A 239 -16.87 -16.28 4.70
N LEU A 240 -17.48 -15.53 5.63
CA LEU A 240 -16.89 -15.32 6.94
C LEU A 240 -17.04 -16.61 7.74
N ILE A 241 -15.91 -17.17 8.19
CA ILE A 241 -15.91 -18.34 9.06
C ILE A 241 -16.53 -17.93 10.40
N GLY A 242 -17.61 -18.62 10.78
CA GLY A 242 -18.34 -18.45 12.04
C GLY A 242 -17.74 -19.28 13.17
#